data_AF-A0A8T9S718-F1
#
_entry.id   AF-A0A8T9S718-F1
#
_cell.length_a   1.000
_cell.length_b   1.000
_cell.length_c   1.000
_cell.angle_alpha   90.00
_cell.angle_beta   90.00
_cell.angle_gamma   90.00
#
_symmetry.space_group_name_H-M   'P 1'
#
loop_
_entity.id
_entity.type
_entity.pdbx_description
1 polymer ?
#
loop_
_entity_poly.entity_id
_entity_poly.type
_entity_poly.pdbx_seq_one_letter_code
_entity_poly.pdbx_strand_id
1 'polypeptide(L)'
;MKNHLLAAVLMLGGLGLTGQAQAQTTPVYKYWSLKANAQDSAALRSPSAMTSSNVTMRRFVLSNGTAAAPPKAYSSAYGMAFAPAADGGGWSTSANGTGSTLRRYFYVQCTATAPAGVTLRADSIAMNLAVASSVSGTFLGVVYSKNGFTTPADSTEAAGSARTPAGTQAGTANGTTLFNTWTIGQAFSFANNTSLNRAFRYSVPLNGSTGVTITPGQTLTVRIYVSCSSSSTGRYAVMRDLTLKSQQTLLSARTAVQTNLTAYPNPAQNQLSVPHTAASRDARVSVFSATGAKVAAVAAQPGTTETPVDLSGLAKGLYLVEYADGTQRSSARIVKE
;
A
#
# COMPACT_ATOMS: atom_id res chain seq x y z
N MET A 1 -49.47 55.31 -24.85
CA MET A 1 -49.11 53.90 -25.15
C MET A 1 -47.69 53.69 -24.66
N LYS A 2 -47.52 52.98 -23.54
CA LYS A 2 -46.25 52.79 -22.82
C LYS A 2 -45.69 51.43 -23.20
N ASN A 3 -44.50 51.38 -23.80
CA ASN A 3 -43.75 50.14 -24.03
C ASN A 3 -42.67 50.01 -22.95
N HIS A 4 -42.88 49.07 -22.02
CA HIS A 4 -41.88 48.65 -21.05
C HIS A 4 -41.08 47.48 -21.64
N LEU A 5 -39.78 47.69 -21.85
CA LEU A 5 -38.80 46.64 -22.10
C LEU A 5 -38.57 45.85 -20.79
N LEU A 6 -38.96 44.57 -20.79
CA LEU A 6 -38.59 43.62 -19.76
C LEU A 6 -37.22 43.03 -20.11
N ALA A 7 -36.20 43.35 -19.32
CA ALA A 7 -34.92 42.67 -19.33
C ALA A 7 -35.04 41.34 -18.56
N ALA A 8 -34.93 40.22 -19.26
CA ALA A 8 -34.85 38.89 -18.64
C ALA A 8 -33.41 38.66 -18.13
N VAL A 9 -33.22 38.84 -16.83
CA VAL A 9 -32.00 38.41 -16.12
C VAL A 9 -32.04 36.88 -16.02
N LEU A 10 -31.23 36.19 -16.83
CA LEU A 10 -30.94 34.77 -16.64
C LEU A 10 -30.09 34.60 -15.38
N MET A 11 -30.70 34.09 -14.30
CA MET A 11 -29.96 33.56 -13.16
C MET A 11 -29.25 32.26 -13.58
N LEU A 12 -27.93 32.30 -13.72
CA LEU A 12 -27.10 31.09 -13.73
C LEU A 12 -27.07 30.49 -12.31
N GLY A 13 -27.98 29.56 -12.04
CA GLY A 13 -27.89 28.69 -10.88
C GLY A 13 -26.72 27.72 -11.03
N GLY A 14 -25.65 27.95 -10.28
CA GLY A 14 -24.56 26.99 -10.11
C GLY A 14 -25.08 25.75 -9.37
N LEU A 15 -25.35 24.68 -10.12
CA LEU A 15 -25.53 23.35 -9.55
C LEU A 15 -24.21 22.89 -8.95
N GLY A 16 -24.07 23.12 -7.64
CA GLY A 16 -23.02 22.51 -6.82
C GLY A 16 -23.21 21.01 -6.81
N LEU A 17 -22.53 20.31 -7.72
CA LEU A 17 -22.39 18.86 -7.66
C LEU A 17 -21.50 18.55 -6.46
N THR A 18 -22.12 18.23 -5.32
CA THR A 18 -21.42 17.63 -4.19
C THR A 18 -20.84 16.31 -4.66
N GLY A 19 -19.52 16.27 -4.83
CA GLY A 19 -18.83 15.06 -5.24
C GLY A 19 -19.12 13.94 -4.25
N GLN A 20 -19.78 12.88 -4.70
CA GLN A 20 -19.94 11.69 -3.86
C GLN A 20 -18.55 11.12 -3.56
N ALA A 21 -18.20 11.11 -2.28
CA ALA A 21 -16.99 10.45 -1.80
C ALA A 21 -17.13 8.95 -2.11
N GLN A 22 -16.44 8.49 -3.16
CA GLN A 22 -16.36 7.06 -3.43
C GLN A 22 -15.61 6.42 -2.25
N ALA A 23 -16.23 5.40 -1.63
CA ALA A 23 -15.62 4.64 -0.55
C ALA A 23 -14.30 4.04 -1.05
N GLN A 24 -13.18 4.63 -0.65
CA GLN A 24 -11.86 4.13 -1.00
C GLN A 24 -11.63 2.83 -0.24
N THR A 25 -11.16 1.82 -0.97
CA THR A 25 -10.66 0.57 -0.40
C THR A 25 -9.66 0.85 0.72
N THR A 26 -9.78 0.11 1.82
CA THR A 26 -8.91 0.13 3.02
C THR A 26 -7.52 0.74 2.76
N PRO A 27 -7.24 1.99 3.18
CA PRO A 27 -6.06 2.71 2.73
C PRO A 27 -4.77 1.99 3.14
N VAL A 28 -3.88 1.81 2.15
CA VAL A 28 -2.50 1.38 2.36
C VAL A 28 -1.68 2.63 2.62
N TYR A 29 -1.27 2.83 3.86
CA TYR A 29 -0.51 4.03 4.24
C TYR A 29 0.95 3.98 3.80
N LYS A 30 1.55 2.79 3.89
CA LYS A 30 2.90 2.51 3.41
C LYS A 30 2.93 1.17 2.72
N TYR A 31 3.73 1.09 1.67
CA TYR A 31 4.00 -0.13 0.95
C TYR A 31 5.50 -0.19 0.62
N TRP A 32 6.17 -1.24 1.07
CA TRP A 32 7.53 -1.59 0.68
C TRP A 32 7.47 -2.89 -0.10
N SER A 33 7.75 -2.82 -1.41
CA SER A 33 7.70 -4.03 -2.25
C SER A 33 8.76 -5.03 -1.82
N LEU A 34 9.94 -4.52 -1.47
CA LEU A 34 11.15 -5.29 -1.16
C LEU A 34 11.64 -6.16 -2.32
N LYS A 35 11.16 -5.94 -3.54
CA LYS A 35 11.57 -6.72 -4.73
C LYS A 35 12.88 -6.25 -5.36
N ALA A 36 13.22 -4.98 -5.18
CA ALA A 36 14.41 -4.37 -5.77
C ALA A 36 15.30 -3.70 -4.71
N ASN A 37 14.70 -3.12 -3.67
CA ASN A 37 15.41 -2.41 -2.60
C ASN A 37 14.51 -2.26 -1.36
N ALA A 38 15.01 -1.58 -0.34
CA ALA A 38 14.31 -1.31 0.93
C ALA A 38 13.38 -0.08 0.92
N GLN A 39 13.23 0.60 -0.22
CA GLN A 39 12.50 1.87 -0.29
C GLN A 39 10.98 1.65 -0.28
N ASP A 40 10.26 2.63 0.25
CA ASP A 40 8.80 2.67 0.10
C ASP A 40 8.41 3.03 -1.33
N SER A 41 7.30 2.47 -1.81
CA SER A 41 6.75 2.81 -3.12
C SER A 41 5.81 3.99 -3.01
N ALA A 42 6.24 5.15 -3.51
CA ALA A 42 5.41 6.35 -3.59
C ALA A 42 4.13 6.12 -4.43
N ALA A 43 4.20 5.28 -5.47
CA ALA A 43 3.09 4.99 -6.38
C ALA A 43 2.00 4.10 -5.76
N LEU A 44 2.31 3.35 -4.70
CA LEU A 44 1.38 2.37 -4.09
C LEU A 44 0.96 2.75 -2.65
N ARG A 45 1.55 3.79 -2.07
CA ARG A 45 1.10 4.36 -0.80
C ARG A 45 0.00 5.39 -1.04
N SER A 46 -0.85 5.61 -0.03
CA SER A 46 -1.78 6.73 -0.04
C SER A 46 -1.00 8.05 -0.24
N PRO A 47 -1.30 8.85 -1.29
CA PRO A 47 -0.52 10.05 -1.64
C PRO A 47 -0.48 11.08 -0.51
N SER A 48 -1.56 11.14 0.28
CA SER A 48 -1.79 12.16 1.30
C SER A 48 -1.19 11.85 2.67
N ALA A 49 -0.59 10.68 2.91
CA ALA A 49 -0.59 10.11 4.26
C ALA A 49 0.75 9.89 4.96
N MET A 50 1.94 9.91 4.32
CA MET A 50 3.19 9.61 5.07
C MET A 50 4.49 10.06 4.38
N THR A 51 5.50 10.53 5.14
CA THR A 51 6.87 10.79 4.65
C THR A 51 7.59 9.50 4.26
N SER A 52 8.39 9.50 3.18
CA SER A 52 9.18 8.34 2.73
C SER A 52 10.03 7.76 3.86
N SER A 53 10.18 6.44 3.87
CA SER A 53 10.99 5.73 4.86
C SER A 53 11.50 4.43 4.29
N ASN A 54 12.72 4.07 4.67
CA ASN A 54 13.32 2.81 4.26
C ASN A 54 13.11 1.74 5.33
N VAL A 55 13.04 0.49 4.88
CA VAL A 55 13.23 -0.65 5.77
C VAL A 55 14.71 -0.72 6.18
N THR A 56 14.96 -0.89 7.48
CA THR A 56 16.29 -1.05 8.06
C THR A 56 16.37 -2.35 8.83
N MET A 57 17.58 -2.81 9.12
CA MET A 57 17.81 -4.05 9.86
C MET A 57 18.81 -3.82 10.99
N ARG A 58 18.65 -4.58 12.08
CA ARG A 58 19.66 -4.69 13.13
C ARG A 58 19.98 -6.15 13.36
N ARG A 59 21.28 -6.48 13.31
CA ARG A 59 21.87 -7.83 13.43
C ARG A 59 21.38 -8.86 12.39
N PHE A 60 20.48 -8.49 11.50
CA PHE A 60 20.31 -9.17 10.23
C PHE A 60 21.15 -8.48 9.16
N VAL A 61 21.56 -9.27 8.17
CA VAL A 61 22.24 -8.83 6.96
C VAL A 61 21.51 -9.40 5.75
N LEU A 62 21.64 -8.73 4.61
CA LEU A 62 21.09 -9.22 3.35
C LEU A 62 21.85 -10.46 2.87
N SER A 63 21.17 -11.32 2.11
CA SER A 63 21.81 -12.42 1.40
C SER A 63 22.91 -11.90 0.48
N ASN A 64 24.09 -12.54 0.53
CA ASN A 64 25.18 -12.31 -0.42
C ASN A 64 25.04 -13.15 -1.69
N GLY A 65 24.05 -14.05 -1.77
CA GLY A 65 23.85 -14.92 -2.92
C GLY A 65 24.89 -16.04 -3.06
N THR A 66 25.59 -16.47 -2.00
CA THR A 66 26.66 -17.48 -2.11
C THR A 66 26.29 -18.89 -1.65
N ALA A 67 25.13 -19.10 -1.00
CA ALA A 67 24.70 -20.46 -0.61
C ALA A 67 24.27 -21.30 -1.83
N ALA A 68 24.07 -22.61 -1.70
CA ALA A 68 23.53 -23.41 -2.81
C ALA A 68 22.05 -23.02 -3.08
N ALA A 69 21.75 -22.53 -4.28
CA ALA A 69 20.46 -21.93 -4.68
C ALA A 69 19.97 -20.77 -3.78
N PRO A 70 20.79 -19.72 -3.57
CA PRO A 70 20.50 -18.66 -2.64
C PRO A 70 19.59 -17.61 -3.28
N PRO A 71 18.63 -17.05 -2.53
CA PRO A 71 17.95 -15.86 -3.01
C PRO A 71 18.97 -14.71 -3.10
N LYS A 72 18.85 -13.87 -4.14
CA LYS A 72 19.53 -12.57 -4.15
C LYS A 72 19.05 -11.72 -2.97
N ALA A 73 19.84 -10.73 -2.55
CA ALA A 73 19.46 -9.77 -1.52
C ALA A 73 18.04 -9.21 -1.71
N TYR A 74 17.70 -8.86 -2.95
CA TYR A 74 16.36 -8.50 -3.40
C TYR A 74 16.01 -9.26 -4.68
N SER A 75 14.77 -9.73 -4.80
CA SER A 75 14.27 -10.39 -6.00
C SER A 75 12.77 -10.17 -6.22
N SER A 76 12.33 -10.22 -7.47
CA SER A 76 10.91 -10.17 -7.82
C SER A 76 10.11 -11.35 -7.23
N ALA A 77 10.74 -12.52 -7.16
CA ALA A 77 10.14 -13.76 -6.66
C ALA A 77 9.93 -13.74 -5.13
N TYR A 78 10.98 -13.38 -4.38
CA TYR A 78 11.06 -13.60 -2.93
C TYR A 78 11.14 -12.32 -2.11
N GLY A 79 11.25 -11.16 -2.76
CA GLY A 79 11.52 -9.91 -2.08
C GLY A 79 12.92 -9.87 -1.46
N MET A 80 13.00 -9.36 -0.24
CA MET A 80 14.22 -9.23 0.53
C MET A 80 14.56 -10.56 1.21
N ALA A 81 15.78 -11.04 1.01
CA ALA A 81 16.31 -12.20 1.71
C ALA A 81 17.35 -11.77 2.75
N PHE A 82 17.19 -12.23 3.99
CA PHE A 82 18.02 -11.84 5.12
C PHE A 82 18.19 -12.95 6.15
N ALA A 83 19.28 -12.88 6.91
CA ALA A 83 19.63 -13.81 7.99
C ALA A 83 20.65 -13.15 8.93
N PRO A 84 20.99 -13.76 10.09
CA PRO A 84 22.05 -13.28 10.96
C PRO A 84 23.43 -13.19 10.26
N ALA A 85 23.71 -14.12 9.34
CA ALA A 85 24.89 -14.11 8.47
C ALA A 85 24.49 -14.08 6.99
N ALA A 86 25.36 -13.50 6.15
CA ALA A 86 25.02 -13.21 4.74
C ALA A 86 24.85 -14.45 3.87
N ASP A 87 25.41 -15.58 4.28
CA ASP A 87 25.29 -16.90 3.66
C ASP A 87 24.04 -17.69 4.11
N GLY A 88 23.16 -17.07 4.91
CA GLY A 88 21.97 -17.71 5.47
C GLY A 88 22.27 -18.54 6.72
N GLY A 89 23.43 -18.36 7.35
CA GLY A 89 23.78 -18.99 8.63
C GLY A 89 23.48 -18.11 9.85
N GLY A 90 24.07 -18.51 10.98
CA GLY A 90 24.11 -17.70 12.20
C GLY A 90 22.82 -17.69 13.03
N TRP A 91 21.88 -18.61 12.75
CA TRP A 91 20.61 -18.67 13.46
C TRP A 91 20.73 -19.26 14.87
N SER A 92 21.67 -20.17 15.14
CA SER A 92 21.79 -20.82 16.45
C SER A 92 22.16 -19.85 17.57
N THR A 93 21.78 -20.18 18.80
CA THR A 93 22.19 -19.42 19.99
C THR A 93 23.71 -19.39 20.18
N SER A 94 24.41 -20.47 19.82
CA SER A 94 25.88 -20.56 19.83
C SER A 94 26.55 -19.60 18.85
N ALA A 95 25.88 -19.27 17.74
CA ALA A 95 26.33 -18.26 16.79
C ALA A 95 25.86 -16.84 17.16
N ASN A 96 25.39 -16.64 18.40
CA ASN A 96 24.72 -15.42 18.87
C ASN A 96 23.44 -15.06 18.10
N GLY A 97 22.87 -16.00 17.34
CA GLY A 97 21.61 -15.87 16.62
C GLY A 97 20.37 -15.90 17.51
N THR A 98 19.21 -16.01 16.89
CA THR A 98 17.91 -16.07 17.59
C THR A 98 17.64 -17.43 18.22
N GLY A 99 18.08 -18.51 17.60
CA GLY A 99 17.67 -19.87 17.90
C GLY A 99 16.16 -20.03 17.74
N SER A 100 15.55 -20.82 18.64
CA SER A 100 14.09 -21.01 18.73
C SER A 100 13.35 -19.88 19.46
N THR A 101 14.00 -18.74 19.72
CA THR A 101 13.44 -17.65 20.54
C THR A 101 13.64 -16.31 19.83
N LEU A 102 12.59 -15.49 19.78
CA LEU A 102 12.73 -14.12 19.28
C LEU A 102 13.68 -13.32 20.19
N ARG A 103 14.55 -12.50 19.61
CA ARG A 103 15.50 -11.64 20.33
C ARG A 103 15.34 -10.18 19.92
N ARG A 104 15.17 -9.27 20.90
CA ARG A 104 14.86 -7.85 20.67
C ARG A 104 15.90 -7.05 19.87
N TYR A 105 17.10 -7.59 19.69
CA TYR A 105 18.18 -6.97 18.91
C TYR A 105 18.33 -7.53 17.49
N PHE A 106 17.52 -8.52 17.09
CA PHE A 106 17.40 -9.03 15.73
C PHE A 106 16.07 -8.58 15.14
N TYR A 107 16.09 -7.53 14.32
CA TYR A 107 14.84 -7.02 13.77
C TYR A 107 15.00 -6.42 12.38
N VAL A 108 13.87 -6.44 11.66
CA VAL A 108 13.58 -5.58 10.51
C VAL A 108 12.70 -4.43 11.02
N GLN A 109 13.01 -3.20 10.65
CA GLN A 109 12.32 -2.00 11.13
C GLN A 109 11.81 -1.16 9.97
N CYS A 110 10.59 -0.65 10.10
CA CYS A 110 10.03 0.37 9.23
C CYS A 110 9.39 1.48 10.05
N THR A 111 9.29 2.67 9.46
CA THR A 111 8.68 3.84 10.11
C THR A 111 7.58 4.45 9.27
N ALA A 112 6.65 5.13 9.92
CA ALA A 112 5.51 5.78 9.31
C ALA A 112 5.21 7.07 10.09
N THR A 113 5.46 8.22 9.47
CA THR A 113 5.25 9.53 10.09
C THR A 113 4.00 10.18 9.52
N ALA A 114 3.09 10.57 10.41
CA ALA A 114 1.89 11.28 10.01
C ALA A 114 2.23 12.70 9.53
N PRO A 115 1.67 13.16 8.40
CA PRO A 115 1.85 14.51 7.89
C PRO A 115 1.35 15.57 8.88
N ALA A 116 1.82 16.81 8.70
CA ALA A 116 1.26 17.94 9.43
C ALA A 116 -0.25 18.06 9.19
N GLY A 117 -1.01 18.36 10.24
CA GLY A 117 -2.47 18.51 10.20
C GLY A 117 -3.27 17.20 10.01
N VAL A 118 -2.63 16.03 9.85
CA VAL A 118 -3.33 14.77 9.61
C VAL A 118 -3.13 13.79 10.76
N THR A 119 -4.22 13.35 11.38
CA THR A 119 -4.21 12.22 12.32
C THR A 119 -4.51 10.93 11.55
N LEU A 120 -3.73 9.89 11.80
CA LEU A 120 -3.88 8.58 11.17
C LEU A 120 -4.15 7.50 12.23
N ARG A 121 -4.75 6.39 11.80
CA ARG A 121 -4.87 5.17 12.64
C ARG A 121 -4.27 3.98 11.91
N ALA A 122 -3.18 3.41 12.41
CA ALA A 122 -2.59 2.20 11.86
C ALA A 122 -3.19 0.97 12.53
N ASP A 123 -3.81 0.10 11.74
CA ASP A 123 -4.58 -1.05 12.25
C ASP A 123 -3.84 -2.37 12.13
N SER A 124 -3.02 -2.53 11.10
CA SER A 124 -2.27 -3.77 10.91
C SER A 124 -1.02 -3.54 10.10
N ILE A 125 -0.04 -4.41 10.34
CA ILE A 125 1.10 -4.62 9.46
C ILE A 125 0.93 -5.96 8.76
N ALA A 126 1.04 -5.97 7.43
CA ALA A 126 0.89 -7.18 6.63
C ALA A 126 2.06 -7.36 5.68
N MET A 127 2.50 -8.60 5.51
CA MET A 127 3.68 -8.97 4.73
C MET A 127 3.56 -10.40 4.21
N ASN A 128 4.25 -10.71 3.14
CA ASN A 128 4.55 -12.09 2.77
C ASN A 128 5.88 -12.47 3.42
N LEU A 129 5.90 -13.54 4.20
CA LEU A 129 7.07 -13.95 4.98
C LEU A 129 7.21 -15.48 4.98
N ALA A 130 8.43 -15.98 4.81
CA ALA A 130 8.76 -17.37 5.06
C ALA A 130 10.20 -17.50 5.57
N VAL A 131 10.53 -18.67 6.15
CA VAL A 131 11.90 -19.07 6.45
C VAL A 131 12.25 -20.26 5.56
N ALA A 132 13.32 -20.14 4.80
CA ALA A 132 13.75 -21.16 3.86
C ALA A 132 14.40 -22.35 4.56
N SER A 133 13.95 -23.54 4.16
CA SER A 133 14.51 -24.85 4.52
C SER A 133 14.56 -25.14 6.02
N SER A 134 13.73 -24.47 6.81
CA SER A 134 13.48 -24.80 8.22
C SER A 134 12.07 -24.39 8.63
N VAL A 135 11.43 -25.24 9.44
CA VAL A 135 10.21 -24.94 10.19
C VAL A 135 10.43 -25.04 11.71
N SER A 136 11.66 -25.38 12.13
CA SER A 136 11.99 -25.59 13.53
C SER A 136 12.27 -24.25 14.19
N GLY A 137 11.55 -23.94 15.27
CA GLY A 137 11.72 -22.71 16.04
C GLY A 137 11.50 -21.43 15.22
N THR A 138 10.68 -21.50 14.17
CA THR A 138 10.40 -20.38 13.28
C THR A 138 9.21 -19.57 13.78
N PHE A 139 9.49 -18.43 14.40
CA PHE A 139 8.48 -17.54 14.95
C PHE A 139 8.55 -16.15 14.32
N LEU A 140 7.39 -15.51 14.27
CA LEU A 140 7.20 -14.11 13.94
C LEU A 140 6.75 -13.38 15.21
N GLY A 141 7.32 -12.21 15.46
CA GLY A 141 6.82 -11.25 16.44
C GLY A 141 6.82 -9.84 15.87
N VAL A 142 5.92 -8.99 16.39
CA VAL A 142 5.81 -7.59 15.97
C VAL A 142 5.69 -6.72 17.22
N VAL A 143 6.48 -5.65 17.28
CA VAL A 143 6.43 -4.64 18.34
C VAL A 143 6.43 -3.27 17.68
N TYR A 144 5.68 -2.34 18.23
CA TYR A 144 5.63 -0.97 17.74
C TYR A 144 5.87 0.04 18.86
N SER A 145 6.25 1.27 18.49
CA SER A 145 6.57 2.37 19.39
C SER A 145 6.28 3.69 18.67
N LYS A 146 5.83 4.71 19.41
CA LYS A 146 5.59 6.06 18.90
C LYS A 146 6.75 7.02 19.20
N ASN A 147 7.72 6.61 20.01
CA ASN A 147 8.93 7.37 20.32
C ASN A 147 10.21 6.77 19.70
N GLY A 148 10.10 5.70 18.90
CA GLY A 148 11.26 5.09 18.25
C GLY A 148 12.06 4.15 19.16
N PHE A 149 11.41 3.60 20.19
CA PHE A 149 12.02 2.73 21.21
C PHE A 149 13.08 3.47 22.05
N THR A 150 12.82 4.74 22.36
CA THR A 150 13.65 5.58 23.25
C THR A 150 13.03 5.66 24.65
N THR A 151 13.70 6.36 25.56
CA THR A 151 13.23 6.60 26.93
C THR A 151 12.28 7.81 26.98
N PRO A 152 11.18 7.76 27.77
CA PRO A 152 10.66 6.59 28.50
C PRO A 152 10.13 5.53 27.53
N ALA A 153 10.33 4.24 27.83
CA ALA A 153 9.92 3.17 26.92
C ALA A 153 8.40 3.18 26.69
N ASP A 154 7.97 3.21 25.42
CA ASP A 154 6.55 3.22 25.02
C ASP A 154 6.20 2.04 24.09
N SER A 155 7.09 1.05 24.02
CA SER A 155 6.93 -0.05 23.07
C SER A 155 5.80 -0.99 23.49
N THR A 156 4.94 -1.33 22.54
CA THR A 156 3.83 -2.26 22.75
C THR A 156 3.97 -3.43 21.80
N GLU A 157 3.79 -4.63 22.34
CA GLU A 157 3.73 -5.85 21.54
C GLU A 157 2.41 -5.88 20.75
N ALA A 158 2.48 -6.20 19.47
CA ALA A 158 1.27 -6.51 18.72
C ALA A 158 0.60 -7.72 19.37
N ALA A 159 -0.73 -7.68 19.48
CA ALA A 159 -1.51 -8.68 20.19
C ALA A 159 -2.78 -9.00 19.42
N GLY A 160 -3.35 -10.17 19.68
CA GLY A 160 -4.54 -10.69 19.01
C GLY A 160 -4.21 -11.72 17.93
N SER A 161 -5.24 -12.10 17.17
CA SER A 161 -5.09 -13.15 16.17
C SER A 161 -4.57 -12.58 14.86
N ALA A 162 -3.41 -13.06 14.42
CA ALA A 162 -2.90 -12.75 13.09
C ALA A 162 -3.57 -13.66 12.07
N ARG A 163 -3.85 -13.11 10.89
CA ARG A 163 -4.17 -13.94 9.73
C ARG A 163 -2.85 -14.48 9.18
N THR A 164 -2.73 -15.79 9.10
CA THR A 164 -1.54 -16.51 8.64
C THR A 164 -1.87 -17.36 7.40
N PRO A 165 -0.84 -17.91 6.75
CA PRO A 165 -0.98 -18.95 5.74
C PRO A 165 -1.93 -20.11 6.11
N ALA A 166 -1.86 -20.55 7.37
CA ALA A 166 -2.61 -21.69 7.90
C ALA A 166 -3.99 -21.30 8.46
N GLY A 167 -4.42 -20.05 8.26
CA GLY A 167 -5.63 -19.50 8.87
C GLY A 167 -5.33 -18.53 10.00
N THR A 168 -6.30 -18.30 10.87
CA THR A 168 -6.17 -17.36 11.98
C THR A 168 -5.41 -18.01 13.14
N GLN A 169 -4.28 -17.43 13.55
CA GLN A 169 -3.49 -17.89 14.69
C GLN A 169 -3.53 -16.84 15.80
N ALA A 170 -3.95 -17.25 17.00
CA ALA A 170 -3.85 -16.40 18.18
C ALA A 170 -2.38 -16.10 18.48
N GLY A 171 -2.05 -14.84 18.76
CA GLY A 171 -0.74 -14.48 19.29
C GLY A 171 -0.64 -15.01 20.71
N THR A 172 0.22 -16.01 20.93
CA THR A 172 0.44 -16.59 22.24
C THR A 172 1.73 -16.05 22.81
N ALA A 173 1.68 -15.58 24.06
CA ALA A 173 2.88 -15.35 24.85
C ALA A 173 3.56 -16.70 25.03
N ASN A 174 4.63 -16.96 24.29
CA ASN A 174 5.44 -18.14 24.52
C ASN A 174 6.29 -17.83 25.75
N GLY A 175 6.12 -18.52 26.88
CA GLY A 175 6.76 -18.20 28.17
C GLY A 175 8.30 -18.12 28.16
N THR A 176 8.94 -18.40 27.03
CA THR A 176 10.38 -18.24 26.77
C THR A 176 10.74 -16.95 26.02
N THR A 177 9.76 -16.31 25.38
CA THR A 177 9.90 -15.10 24.59
C THR A 177 9.05 -14.01 25.24
N LEU A 178 9.62 -12.88 25.64
CA LEU A 178 8.88 -11.69 26.10
C LEU A 178 8.15 -11.02 24.90
N PHE A 179 7.34 -11.80 24.19
CA PHE A 179 6.66 -11.50 22.93
C PHE A 179 5.38 -12.32 22.82
N ASN A 180 4.33 -11.70 22.27
CA ASN A 180 3.34 -12.43 21.49
C ASN A 180 3.98 -12.97 20.20
N THR A 181 3.78 -14.26 19.95
CA THR A 181 4.40 -14.95 18.81
C THR A 181 3.38 -15.63 17.92
N TRP A 182 3.71 -15.71 16.63
CA TRP A 182 3.01 -16.49 15.62
C TRP A 182 3.99 -17.45 14.95
N THR A 183 3.54 -18.66 14.66
CA THR A 183 4.37 -19.70 14.04
C THR A 183 4.49 -19.44 12.55
N ILE A 184 5.71 -19.51 12.03
CA ILE A 184 5.94 -19.50 10.58
C ILE A 184 5.82 -20.96 10.11
N GLY A 185 4.57 -21.38 9.92
CA GLY A 185 4.20 -22.80 9.84
C GLY A 185 4.34 -23.48 8.48
N GLN A 186 4.88 -22.82 7.45
CA GLN A 186 5.06 -23.45 6.13
C GLN A 186 6.54 -23.62 5.79
N ALA A 187 6.92 -24.87 5.50
CA ALA A 187 8.23 -25.19 4.97
C ALA A 187 8.36 -24.56 3.58
N PHE A 188 9.21 -23.54 3.47
CA PHE A 188 9.52 -22.90 2.21
C PHE A 188 10.84 -23.46 1.68
N SER A 189 10.88 -23.91 0.43
CA SER A 189 12.13 -24.28 -0.25
C SER A 189 12.23 -23.55 -1.59
N PHE A 190 13.42 -23.02 -1.91
CA PHE A 190 13.66 -22.35 -3.19
C PHE A 190 13.48 -23.28 -4.39
N ALA A 191 13.75 -24.58 -4.22
CA ALA A 191 13.58 -25.58 -5.26
C ALA A 191 12.11 -25.80 -5.65
N ASN A 192 11.19 -25.79 -4.67
CA ASN A 192 9.78 -26.11 -4.91
C ASN A 192 8.89 -24.86 -4.99
N ASN A 193 9.40 -23.69 -4.59
CA ASN A 193 8.65 -22.44 -4.58
C ASN A 193 9.35 -21.41 -5.46
N THR A 194 8.74 -21.09 -6.59
CA THR A 194 9.24 -20.09 -7.53
C THR A 194 8.89 -18.66 -7.10
N SER A 195 8.02 -18.45 -6.09
CA SER A 195 7.73 -17.13 -5.53
C SER A 195 7.05 -17.16 -4.15
N LEU A 196 7.19 -16.09 -3.37
CA LEU A 196 6.45 -15.86 -2.11
C LEU A 196 5.01 -15.41 -2.35
N ASN A 197 4.12 -16.29 -2.81
CA ASN A 197 2.74 -15.90 -3.13
C ASN A 197 1.87 -15.59 -1.89
N ARG A 198 0.57 -15.30 -2.11
CA ARG A 198 -0.41 -14.98 -1.05
C ARG A 198 -0.54 -16.05 0.04
N ALA A 199 -0.18 -17.30 -0.25
CA ALA A 199 -0.18 -18.37 0.73
C ALA A 199 0.81 -18.10 1.87
N PHE A 200 1.82 -17.22 1.70
CA PHE A 200 2.77 -16.84 2.76
C PHE A 200 2.42 -15.53 3.48
N ARG A 201 1.16 -15.08 3.39
CA ARG A 201 0.77 -13.76 3.89
C ARG A 201 0.43 -13.79 5.38
N TYR A 202 1.11 -12.94 6.13
CA TYR A 202 0.83 -12.59 7.51
C TYR A 202 0.16 -11.22 7.56
N SER A 203 -0.86 -11.07 8.40
CA SER A 203 -1.48 -9.79 8.74
C SER A 203 -1.61 -9.73 10.26
N VAL A 204 -0.78 -8.91 10.88
CA VAL A 204 -0.67 -8.78 12.33
C VAL A 204 -1.40 -7.49 12.76
N PRO A 205 -2.44 -7.59 13.60
CA PRO A 205 -3.13 -6.40 14.11
C PRO A 205 -2.22 -5.61 15.04
N LEU A 206 -2.27 -4.29 14.91
CA LEU A 206 -1.61 -3.36 15.83
C LEU A 206 -2.66 -2.90 16.84
N ASN A 207 -2.45 -3.18 18.13
CA ASN A 207 -3.40 -2.84 19.19
C ASN A 207 -4.82 -3.43 18.98
N GLY A 208 -4.89 -4.70 18.52
CA GLY A 208 -6.15 -5.42 18.31
C GLY A 208 -7.09 -4.71 17.34
N SER A 209 -8.37 -4.61 17.70
CA SER A 209 -9.39 -3.90 16.92
C SER A 209 -9.37 -2.38 17.09
N THR A 210 -8.58 -1.85 18.03
CA THR A 210 -8.51 -0.41 18.33
C THR A 210 -7.55 0.31 17.39
N GLY A 211 -6.52 -0.37 16.88
CA GLY A 211 -5.49 0.29 16.08
C GLY A 211 -4.61 1.24 16.91
N VAL A 212 -3.64 1.85 16.24
CA VAL A 212 -2.69 2.80 16.81
C VAL A 212 -2.91 4.16 16.20
N THR A 213 -3.37 5.12 17.00
CA THR A 213 -3.48 6.53 16.58
C THR A 213 -2.08 7.15 16.48
N ILE A 214 -1.81 7.78 15.35
CA ILE A 214 -0.59 8.53 15.04
C ILE A 214 -1.01 9.98 14.82
N THR A 215 -0.65 10.86 15.75
CA THR A 215 -0.99 12.29 15.68
C THR A 215 -0.12 13.01 14.65
N PRO A 216 -0.51 14.22 14.17
CA PRO A 216 0.28 14.95 13.20
C PRO A 216 1.76 15.09 13.60
N GLY A 217 2.68 14.81 12.69
CA GLY A 217 4.13 14.83 12.93
C GLY A 217 4.69 13.67 13.75
N GLN A 218 3.85 12.84 14.37
CA GLN A 218 4.29 11.68 15.14
C GLN A 218 4.75 10.55 14.22
N THR A 219 5.79 9.82 14.64
CA THR A 219 6.32 8.67 13.91
C THR A 219 5.98 7.37 14.64
N LEU A 220 5.25 6.49 13.97
CA LEU A 220 5.13 5.10 14.37
C LEU A 220 6.34 4.32 13.84
N THR A 221 7.08 3.68 14.74
CA THR A 221 8.15 2.74 14.42
C THR A 221 7.65 1.33 14.67
N VAL A 222 7.78 0.44 13.69
CA VAL A 222 7.40 -0.98 13.82
C VAL A 222 8.64 -1.83 13.61
N ARG A 223 8.87 -2.77 14.54
CA ARG A 223 9.92 -3.80 14.47
C ARG A 223 9.29 -5.16 14.28
N ILE A 224 9.82 -5.90 13.32
CA ILE A 224 9.45 -7.27 12.97
C ILE A 224 10.60 -8.17 13.35
N TYR A 225 10.29 -9.21 14.13
CA TYR A 225 11.25 -10.18 14.65
C TYR A 225 10.98 -11.52 14.01
N VAL A 226 12.06 -12.21 13.63
CA VAL A 226 12.00 -13.55 13.05
C VAL A 226 13.01 -14.42 13.78
N SER A 227 12.64 -15.66 14.11
CA SER A 227 13.57 -16.66 14.61
C SER A 227 13.61 -17.89 13.71
N CYS A 228 14.64 -18.71 13.88
CA CYS A 228 14.80 -20.02 13.27
C CYS A 228 15.78 -20.83 14.12
N SER A 229 15.47 -22.09 14.40
CA SER A 229 16.40 -23.00 15.06
C SER A 229 17.20 -23.78 14.02
N SER A 230 18.38 -23.27 13.66
CA SER A 230 19.30 -23.97 12.74
C SER A 230 20.76 -23.55 12.98
N SER A 231 21.69 -24.48 12.77
CA SER A 231 23.14 -24.23 12.72
C SER A 231 23.70 -24.26 11.31
N SER A 232 22.88 -24.57 10.29
CA SER A 232 23.32 -24.68 8.90
C SER A 232 23.22 -23.33 8.16
N THR A 233 23.99 -23.20 7.09
CA THR A 233 23.88 -22.09 6.14
C THR A 233 22.69 -22.29 5.17
N GLY A 234 22.41 -21.29 4.34
CA GLY A 234 21.31 -21.33 3.37
C GLY A 234 19.91 -21.21 3.96
N ARG A 235 19.79 -20.83 5.23
CA ARG A 235 18.52 -20.55 5.91
C ARG A 235 18.28 -19.05 5.85
N TYR A 236 17.34 -18.61 5.02
CA TYR A 236 17.01 -17.20 4.89
C TYR A 236 15.57 -16.96 5.33
N ALA A 237 15.35 -15.89 6.08
CA ALA A 237 14.04 -15.28 6.10
C ALA A 237 13.86 -14.49 4.80
N VAL A 238 12.73 -14.67 4.13
CA VAL A 238 12.39 -13.96 2.89
C VAL A 238 11.11 -13.18 3.11
N MET A 239 11.11 -11.90 2.74
CA MET A 239 10.01 -10.98 2.99
C MET A 239 9.69 -10.11 1.78
N ARG A 240 8.41 -9.99 1.43
CA ARG A 240 7.94 -9.08 0.38
C ARG A 240 6.61 -8.42 0.71
N ASP A 241 6.31 -7.37 -0.04
CA ASP A 241 5.01 -6.68 -0.01
C ASP A 241 4.61 -6.26 1.42
N LEU A 242 5.55 -5.66 2.16
CA LEU A 242 5.32 -5.16 3.52
C LEU A 242 4.40 -3.93 3.45
N THR A 243 3.34 -3.94 4.23
CA THR A 243 2.29 -2.92 4.18
C THR A 243 1.83 -2.50 5.56
N LEU A 244 1.70 -1.19 5.77
CA LEU A 244 0.99 -0.64 6.92
C LEU A 244 -0.41 -0.22 6.45
N LYS A 245 -1.45 -0.75 7.10
CA LYS A 245 -2.83 -0.59 6.65
C LYS A 245 -3.69 0.05 7.73
N SER A 246 -4.75 0.71 7.28
CA SER A 246 -5.84 1.15 8.14
C SER A 246 -7.19 0.68 7.64
N GLN A 247 -8.06 0.30 8.56
CA GLN A 247 -9.48 0.05 8.35
C GLN A 247 -10.32 1.33 8.38
N GLN A 248 -9.75 2.48 8.77
CA GLN A 248 -10.45 3.75 8.61
C GLN A 248 -10.61 4.05 7.13
N THR A 249 -11.87 4.19 6.70
CA THR A 249 -12.18 4.87 5.45
C THR A 249 -11.79 6.33 5.65
N LEU A 250 -10.66 6.73 5.09
CA LEU A 250 -10.30 8.14 5.04
C LEU A 250 -11.33 8.82 4.12
N LEU A 251 -12.27 9.55 4.72
CA LEU A 251 -13.06 10.55 4.02
C LEU A 251 -12.10 11.68 3.65
N SER A 252 -11.35 11.51 2.57
CA SER A 252 -10.61 12.63 1.98
C SER A 252 -11.64 13.57 1.38
N ALA A 253 -11.89 14.70 2.04
CA ALA A 253 -12.32 15.91 1.35
C ALA A 253 -11.13 16.38 0.49
N ARG A 254 -10.94 15.73 -0.67
CA ARG A 254 -10.03 16.25 -1.68
C ARG A 254 -10.71 17.47 -2.26
N THR A 255 -10.09 18.64 -2.11
CA THR A 255 -10.35 19.77 -2.99
C THR A 255 -10.02 19.28 -4.39
N ALA A 256 -11.04 18.91 -5.17
CA ALA A 256 -10.85 18.68 -6.59
C ALA A 256 -10.35 20.01 -7.16
N VAL A 257 -9.09 20.05 -7.58
CA VAL A 257 -8.61 21.15 -8.42
C VAL A 257 -9.36 20.98 -9.73
N GLN A 258 -10.45 21.72 -9.88
CA GLN A 258 -11.24 21.75 -11.10
C GLN A 258 -10.40 22.46 -12.15
N THR A 259 -9.58 21.69 -12.87
CA THR A 259 -8.94 22.18 -14.08
C THR A 259 -9.96 22.14 -15.21
N ASN A 260 -9.95 23.15 -16.08
CA ASN A 260 -10.76 23.11 -17.28
C ASN A 260 -10.21 22.00 -18.18
N LEU A 261 -10.99 20.94 -18.39
CA LEU A 261 -10.64 19.92 -19.37
C LEU A 261 -10.89 20.51 -20.76
N THR A 262 -9.96 20.29 -21.68
CA THR A 262 -10.19 20.53 -23.10
C THR A 262 -10.40 19.18 -23.79
N ALA A 263 -11.16 19.17 -24.87
CA ALA A 263 -11.35 17.98 -25.69
C ALA A 263 -11.55 18.42 -27.14
N TYR A 264 -10.92 17.72 -28.08
CA TYR A 264 -10.92 18.10 -29.49
C TYR A 264 -11.00 16.88 -30.41
N PRO A 265 -11.58 17.01 -31.61
CA PRO A 265 -12.35 18.18 -32.08
C PRO A 265 -13.66 18.35 -31.32
N ASN A 266 -14.18 19.57 -31.27
CA ASN A 266 -15.52 19.87 -30.73
C ASN A 266 -16.17 20.96 -31.61
N PRO A 267 -17.19 20.64 -32.43
CA PRO A 267 -17.92 19.37 -32.49
C PRO A 267 -17.08 18.16 -32.93
N ALA A 268 -17.39 16.98 -32.39
CA ALA A 268 -16.73 15.71 -32.67
C ALA A 268 -17.60 14.85 -33.59
N GLN A 269 -16.97 14.12 -34.53
CA GLN A 269 -17.62 13.05 -35.27
C GLN A 269 -17.43 11.74 -34.51
N ASN A 270 -16.57 10.83 -34.98
CA ASN A 270 -16.46 9.49 -34.39
C ASN A 270 -15.39 9.37 -33.30
N GLN A 271 -14.50 10.35 -33.17
CA GLN A 271 -13.39 10.29 -32.22
C GLN A 271 -13.21 11.62 -31.51
N LEU A 272 -12.80 11.55 -30.25
CA LEU A 272 -12.48 12.68 -29.41
C LEU A 272 -11.15 12.42 -28.69
N SER A 273 -10.23 13.36 -28.80
CA SER A 273 -8.99 13.41 -28.03
C SER A 273 -9.19 14.20 -26.76
N VAL A 274 -8.76 13.63 -25.64
CA VAL A 274 -8.87 14.24 -24.30
C VAL A 274 -7.47 14.39 -23.70
N PRO A 275 -6.87 15.59 -23.80
CA PRO A 275 -5.61 15.90 -23.14
C PRO A 275 -5.74 15.89 -21.62
N HIS A 276 -4.70 15.40 -20.94
CA HIS A 276 -4.60 15.39 -19.49
C HIS A 276 -3.12 15.37 -19.07
N THR A 277 -2.84 15.60 -17.78
CA THR A 277 -1.48 15.33 -17.27
C THR A 277 -1.18 13.83 -17.31
N ALA A 278 0.08 13.45 -17.12
CA ALA A 278 0.50 12.06 -17.23
C ALA A 278 -0.39 11.11 -16.39
N ALA A 279 -1.09 10.21 -17.06
CA ALA A 279 -2.13 9.38 -16.47
C ALA A 279 -1.59 8.44 -15.39
N SER A 280 -2.30 8.37 -14.26
CA SER A 280 -2.08 7.34 -13.24
C SER A 280 -2.57 5.97 -13.71
N ARG A 281 -2.28 4.92 -12.94
CA ARG A 281 -2.74 3.55 -13.25
C ARG A 281 -4.26 3.40 -13.27
N ASP A 282 -4.96 4.25 -12.52
CA ASP A 282 -6.42 4.19 -12.36
C ASP A 282 -7.13 5.32 -13.13
N ALA A 283 -6.42 5.98 -14.04
CA ALA A 283 -6.95 7.07 -14.83
C ALA A 283 -7.98 6.60 -15.85
N ARG A 284 -9.07 7.37 -15.96
CA ARG A 284 -10.20 7.08 -16.86
C ARG A 284 -10.76 8.34 -17.46
N VAL A 285 -11.20 8.23 -18.71
CA VAL A 285 -12.11 9.18 -19.35
C VAL A 285 -13.50 8.57 -19.37
N SER A 286 -14.51 9.31 -18.93
CA SER A 286 -15.91 8.88 -18.93
C SER A 286 -16.75 9.88 -19.71
N VAL A 287 -17.70 9.39 -20.50
CA VAL A 287 -18.64 10.21 -21.27
C VAL A 287 -20.04 10.02 -20.69
N PHE A 288 -20.74 11.12 -20.46
CA PHE A 288 -22.09 11.16 -19.93
C PHE A 288 -23.03 11.87 -20.90
N SER A 289 -24.25 11.37 -21.04
CA SER A 289 -25.33 12.01 -21.80
C SER A 289 -25.75 13.32 -21.14
N ALA A 290 -26.59 14.11 -21.83
CA ALA A 290 -27.22 15.30 -21.28
C ALA A 290 -28.10 15.03 -20.03
N THR A 291 -28.57 13.79 -19.84
CA THR A 291 -29.32 13.36 -18.64
C THR A 291 -28.41 12.89 -17.50
N GLY A 292 -27.09 12.90 -17.69
CA GLY A 292 -26.10 12.44 -16.71
C GLY A 292 -25.85 10.92 -16.71
N ALA A 293 -26.44 10.17 -17.66
CA ALA A 293 -26.18 8.74 -17.79
C ALA A 293 -24.80 8.51 -18.39
N LYS A 294 -23.98 7.65 -17.76
CA LYS A 294 -22.67 7.28 -18.29
C LYS A 294 -22.84 6.37 -19.51
N VAL A 295 -22.41 6.84 -20.68
CA VAL A 295 -22.57 6.14 -21.97
C VAL A 295 -21.28 5.50 -22.48
N ALA A 296 -20.12 5.99 -22.04
CA ALA A 296 -18.82 5.37 -22.38
C ALA A 296 -17.81 5.59 -21.25
N ALA A 297 -16.82 4.69 -21.18
CA ALA A 297 -15.67 4.84 -20.31
C ALA A 297 -14.45 4.17 -20.93
N VAL A 298 -13.31 4.88 -20.93
CA VAL A 298 -12.04 4.42 -21.47
C VAL A 298 -10.97 4.57 -20.39
N ALA A 299 -10.20 3.51 -20.13
CA ALA A 299 -9.05 3.61 -19.24
C ALA A 299 -7.92 4.35 -19.96
N ALA A 300 -7.37 5.38 -19.33
CA ALA A 300 -6.21 6.09 -19.84
C ALA A 300 -4.95 5.23 -19.65
N GLN A 301 -4.09 5.20 -20.67
CA GLN A 301 -2.86 4.42 -20.57
C GLN A 301 -1.87 5.09 -19.60
N PRO A 302 -1.33 4.37 -18.60
CA PRO A 302 -0.47 4.99 -17.60
C PRO A 302 0.74 5.70 -18.23
N GLY A 303 1.03 6.92 -17.77
CA GLY A 303 2.11 7.75 -18.28
C GLY A 303 1.81 8.55 -19.55
N THR A 304 0.67 8.32 -20.21
CA THR A 304 0.26 9.11 -21.39
C THR A 304 -0.39 10.44 -20.97
N THR A 305 -0.36 11.43 -21.85
CA THR A 305 -0.94 12.77 -21.64
C THR A 305 -2.19 13.03 -22.48
N GLU A 306 -2.69 12.00 -23.16
CA GLU A 306 -3.88 12.09 -24.00
C GLU A 306 -4.55 10.73 -24.07
N THR A 307 -5.89 10.72 -24.02
CA THR A 307 -6.70 9.52 -24.20
C THR A 307 -7.67 9.71 -25.36
N PRO A 308 -7.61 8.86 -26.41
CA PRO A 308 -8.62 8.85 -27.45
C PRO A 308 -9.90 8.16 -26.96
N VAL A 309 -11.04 8.71 -27.33
CA VAL A 309 -12.38 8.20 -27.01
C VAL A 309 -13.14 8.00 -28.31
N ASP A 310 -13.64 6.78 -28.52
CA ASP A 310 -14.54 6.46 -29.63
C ASP A 310 -15.99 6.87 -29.27
N LEU A 311 -16.60 7.66 -30.14
CA LEU A 311 -17.97 8.16 -30.03
C LEU A 311 -18.87 7.63 -31.16
N SER A 312 -18.38 6.74 -32.02
CA SER A 312 -19.10 6.24 -33.21
C SER A 312 -20.45 5.59 -32.88
N GLY A 313 -20.55 4.94 -31.72
CA GLY A 313 -21.78 4.31 -31.24
C GLY A 313 -22.77 5.26 -30.55
N LEU A 314 -22.46 6.55 -30.44
CA LEU A 314 -23.29 7.53 -29.74
C LEU A 314 -24.14 8.35 -30.72
N ALA A 315 -25.38 8.64 -30.32
CA ALA A 315 -26.27 9.52 -31.06
C ALA A 315 -25.72 10.96 -31.14
N LYS A 316 -26.17 11.73 -32.13
CA LYS A 316 -25.85 13.15 -32.23
C LYS A 316 -26.43 13.91 -31.03
N GLY A 317 -25.67 14.80 -30.40
CA GLY A 317 -26.13 15.55 -29.24
C GLY A 317 -25.04 16.09 -28.32
N LEU A 318 -25.46 16.64 -27.19
CA LEU A 318 -24.58 17.20 -26.16
C LEU A 318 -24.14 16.11 -25.16
N TYR A 319 -22.85 16.09 -24.85
CA TYR A 319 -22.24 15.19 -23.89
C TYR A 319 -21.34 15.93 -22.90
N LEU A 320 -21.18 15.35 -21.71
CA LEU A 320 -20.18 15.75 -20.73
C LEU A 320 -19.06 14.70 -20.73
N VAL A 321 -17.84 15.15 -20.94
CA VAL A 321 -16.64 14.31 -20.85
C VAL A 321 -15.94 14.63 -19.55
N GLU A 322 -15.51 13.60 -18.85
CA GLU A 322 -14.81 13.69 -17.58
C GLU A 322 -13.52 12.91 -17.64
N TYR A 323 -12.43 13.53 -17.22
CA TYR A 323 -11.19 12.83 -16.91
C TYR A 323 -11.04 12.73 -15.38
N ALA A 324 -10.65 11.55 -14.88
CA ALA A 324 -10.34 11.34 -13.48
C ALA A 324 -9.19 10.34 -13.31
N ASP A 325 -8.19 10.67 -12.47
CA ASP A 325 -7.02 9.80 -12.20
C ASP A 325 -6.82 9.43 -10.72
N GLY A 326 -7.86 9.66 -9.92
CA GLY A 326 -7.85 9.54 -8.48
C GLY A 326 -7.35 10.80 -7.76
N THR A 327 -6.51 11.63 -8.41
CA THR A 327 -5.96 12.89 -7.86
C THR A 327 -6.61 14.14 -8.43
N GLN A 328 -6.99 14.12 -9.71
CA GLN A 328 -7.69 15.20 -10.38
C GLN A 328 -9.01 14.71 -10.97
N ARG A 329 -9.94 15.64 -11.09
CA ARG A 329 -11.21 15.46 -11.82
C ARG A 329 -11.46 16.74 -12.61
N SER A 330 -11.62 16.60 -13.90
CA SER A 330 -11.86 17.71 -14.81
C SER A 330 -12.93 17.31 -15.82
N SER A 331 -13.69 18.27 -16.31
CA SER A 331 -14.77 18.00 -17.26
C SER A 331 -14.89 19.05 -18.35
N ALA A 332 -15.36 18.60 -19.52
CA ALA A 332 -15.59 19.39 -20.72
C ALA A 332 -16.95 19.04 -21.31
N ARG A 333 -17.65 20.03 -21.87
CA ARG A 333 -18.85 19.78 -22.68
C ARG A 333 -18.44 19.64 -24.14
N ILE A 334 -18.96 18.63 -24.81
CA ILE A 334 -18.72 18.38 -26.24
C ILE A 334 -20.02 18.13 -26.99
N VAL A 335 -20.02 18.42 -28.29
CA VAL A 335 -21.13 18.15 -29.21
C VAL A 335 -20.71 17.01 -30.15
N LYS A 336 -21.56 16.00 -30.29
CA LYS A 336 -21.42 14.90 -31.27
C LYS A 336 -22.29 15.19 -32.50
N GLU A 337 -21.70 15.12 -33.69
CA GLU A 337 -22.36 15.28 -34.99
C GLU A 337 -22.33 14.02 -35.85
#